data_AF-A0A535J7C4-F1
#
_entry.id   AF-A0A535J7C4-F1
#
_cell.length_a   1.000
_cell.length_b   1.000
_cell.length_c   1.000
_cell.angle_alpha   90.00
_cell.angle_beta   90.00
_cell.angle_gamma   90.00
#
_symmetry.space_group_name_H-M   'P 1'
#
loop_
_entity.id
_entity.type
_entity.pdbx_description
1 polymer ?
#
loop_
_entity_poly.entity_id
_entity_poly.type
_entity_poly.pdbx_seq_one_letter_code
_entity_poly.pdbx_strand_id
1 'polypeptide(L)' 'MKSSNFMASMLLAVVALEHLLRLIFGLQVTVADRIIPMWVSAVAFVVAGGMAIALWRGARRR' A
#
# COMPACT_ATOMS: atom_id res chain seq x y z
N MET A 1 -1.56 -23.63 -4.87
CA MET A 1 -1.33 -22.23 -4.41
C MET A 1 -1.84 -22.12 -2.99
N LYS A 2 -1.00 -21.82 -2.00
CA LYS A 2 -1.45 -21.69 -0.60
C LYS A 2 -2.22 -20.37 -0.52
N SER A 3 -3.55 -20.41 -0.30
CA SER A 3 -4.48 -19.28 -0.41
C SER A 3 -4.01 -17.98 0.26
N SER A 4 -3.17 -18.08 1.29
CA SER A 4 -2.63 -16.96 2.06
C SER A 4 -1.86 -15.92 1.22
N ASN A 5 -1.09 -16.31 0.20
CA ASN A 5 -0.29 -15.33 -0.56
C ASN A 5 -1.12 -14.45 -1.50
N PHE A 6 -2.25 -14.94 -1.99
CA PHE A 6 -3.13 -14.16 -2.87
C PHE A 6 -3.90 -13.11 -2.08
N MET A 7 -4.42 -13.47 -0.92
CA MET A 7 -5.08 -12.53 -0.01
C MET A 7 -4.13 -11.45 0.51
N ALA A 8 -2.90 -11.80 0.89
CA ALA A 8 -1.90 -10.82 1.31
C ALA A 8 -1.55 -9.82 0.19
N SER A 9 -1.34 -10.30 -1.03
CA SER A 9 -1.12 -9.46 -2.22
C SER A 9 -2.29 -8.50 -2.46
N MET A 10 -3.53 -9.00 -2.35
CA MET A 10 -4.73 -8.20 -2.59
C MET A 10 -4.89 -7.11 -1.54
N LEU A 11 -4.68 -7.43 -0.25
CA LEU A 11 -4.73 -6.46 0.85
C LEU A 11 -3.66 -5.38 0.70
N LEU A 12 -2.41 -5.75 0.41
CA LEU A 12 -1.35 -4.75 0.19
C LEU A 12 -1.67 -3.85 -1.01
N ALA A 13 -2.26 -4.38 -2.08
CA ALA A 13 -2.67 -3.60 -3.23
C ALA A 13 -3.78 -2.58 -2.88
N VAL A 14 -4.76 -2.98 -2.07
CA VAL A 14 -5.81 -2.07 -1.58
C VAL A 14 -5.22 -0.97 -0.69
N VAL A 15 -4.33 -1.31 0.24
CA VAL A 15 -3.65 -0.32 1.10
C VAL A 15 -2.81 0.65 0.27
N ALA A 16 -2.11 0.16 -0.76
CA ALA A 16 -1.38 1.01 -1.68
C ALA A 16 -2.33 1.97 -2.43
N LEU A 17 -3.46 1.47 -2.93
CA LEU A 17 -4.44 2.32 -3.61
C LEU A 17 -5.04 3.38 -2.67
N GLU A 18 -5.31 3.05 -1.40
CA GLU A 18 -5.80 4.00 -0.41
C GLU A 18 -4.77 5.12 -0.17
N HIS A 19 -3.49 4.79 -0.02
CA HIS A 19 -2.42 5.78 0.12
C HIS A 19 -2.25 6.65 -1.14
N LEU A 20 -2.41 6.08 -2.34
CA LEU A 20 -2.36 6.83 -3.59
C LEU A 20 -3.55 7.79 -3.71
N LEU A 21 -4.75 7.33 -3.38
CA LEU A 21 -5.97 8.14 -3.36
C LEU A 21 -5.83 9.27 -2.33
N ARG A 22 -5.31 8.97 -1.15
CA ARG A 22 -4.97 9.96 -0.13
C ARG A 22 -4.02 11.02 -0.67
N LEU A 23 -3.01 10.62 -1.45
CA LEU A 23 -2.05 11.53 -2.06
C LEU A 23 -2.72 12.47 -3.09
N ILE A 24 -3.56 11.92 -3.96
CA ILE A 24 -4.23 12.66 -5.06
C ILE A 24 -5.24 13.66 -4.52
N PHE A 25 -6.05 13.26 -3.52
CA PHE A 25 -7.11 14.10 -2.98
C PHE A 25 -6.63 15.05 -1.87
N GLY A 26 -5.36 15.00 -1.48
CA GLY A 26 -4.83 15.85 -0.42
C GLY A 26 -5.50 15.61 0.93
N LEU A 27 -5.97 14.38 1.18
CA LEU A 27 -6.69 14.00 2.40
C LEU A 27 -5.73 14.13 3.60
N GLN A 28 -5.89 15.23 4.32
CA GLN A 28 -5.18 15.50 5.55
C GLN A 28 -5.76 14.63 6.65
N VAL A 29 -4.99 13.64 7.07
CA VAL A 29 -5.34 12.77 8.20
C VAL A 29 -4.58 13.29 9.41
N THR A 30 -5.33 13.75 10.40
CA THR A 30 -4.81 14.18 11.69
C THR A 30 -4.88 13.00 12.65
N VAL A 31 -3.76 12.65 13.29
CA VAL A 31 -3.70 11.60 14.31
C VAL A 31 -3.11 12.20 15.58
N ALA A 32 -3.86 12.13 16.69
CA ALA A 32 -3.44 12.68 17.98
C ALA A 32 -2.92 14.13 17.89
N ASP A 33 -3.70 15.01 17.27
CA ASP A 33 -3.40 16.45 17.05
C ASP A 33 -2.15 16.75 16.21
N ARG A 34 -1.54 15.74 15.60
CA ARG A 34 -0.44 15.92 14.64
C ARG A 34 -0.94 15.69 13.23
N ILE A 35 -0.69 16.66 12.36
CA ILE A 35 -0.93 16.52 10.92
C ILE A 35 0.09 15.52 10.38
N ILE A 36 -0.38 14.37 9.89
CA ILE A 36 0.53 13.42 9.25
C ILE A 36 0.96 14.00 7.90
N PRO A 37 2.27 14.20 7.68
CA PRO A 37 2.76 14.75 6.43
C PRO A 37 2.45 13.83 5.25
N MET A 38 2.12 14.44 4.12
CA MET A 38 1.76 13.71 2.89
C MET A 38 2.92 12.82 2.37
N TRP A 39 4.18 13.17 2.66
CA TRP A 39 5.34 12.35 2.30
C TRP A 39 5.30 10.96 2.93
N VAL A 40 4.68 10.80 4.11
CA VAL A 40 4.58 9.50 4.79
C VAL A 40 3.70 8.54 3.99
N SER A 41 2.61 9.05 3.40
CA SER A 41 1.74 8.29 2.50
C SER A 41 2.46 7.87 1.22
N ALA A 42 3.35 8.71 0.69
CA ALA A 42 4.15 8.37 -0.50
C ALA A 42 5.12 7.21 -0.20
N VAL A 43 5.79 7.24 0.96
CA VAL A 43 6.66 6.13 1.39
C VAL A 43 5.85 4.85 1.60
N ALA A 44 4.70 4.94 2.27
CA ALA A 44 3.81 3.80 2.49
C ALA A 44 3.31 3.20 1.16
N PHE A 45 2.96 4.05 0.19
CA PHE A 45 2.58 3.63 -1.16
C PHE A 45 3.69 2.85 -1.86
N VAL A 46 4.93 3.36 -1.86
CA VAL A 46 6.08 2.71 -2.51
C VAL A 46 6.40 1.37 -1.88
N VAL A 47 6.38 1.28 -0.55
CA VAL A 47 6.68 0.03 0.18
C VAL A 47 5.57 -1.00 -0.03
N ALA A 48 4.30 -0.61 0.17
CA ALA A 48 3.16 -1.52 0.01
C ALA A 48 2.99 -1.97 -1.45
N GLY A 49 3.09 -1.05 -2.40
CA GLY A 49 3.03 -1.35 -3.83
C GLY A 49 4.21 -2.22 -4.28
N GLY A 50 5.42 -1.91 -3.82
CA GLY A 50 6.62 -2.69 -4.11
C GLY A 50 6.53 -4.12 -3.60
N MET A 51 6.05 -4.33 -2.36
CA MET A 51 5.83 -5.67 -1.80
C MET A 51 4.71 -6.41 -2.53
N ALA A 52 3.60 -5.75 -2.87
CA ALA A 52 2.53 -6.38 -3.66
C ALA A 52 3.04 -6.87 -5.02
N ILE A 53 3.82 -6.04 -5.73
CA ILE A 53 4.43 -6.39 -7.02
C ILE A 53 5.45 -7.51 -6.85
N ALA A 54 6.28 -7.47 -5.81
CA ALA A 54 7.27 -8.51 -5.53
C ALA A 54 6.60 -9.87 -5.24
N LEU A 55 5.53 -9.88 -4.43
CA LEU A 55 4.74 -11.06 -4.13
C LEU A 55 4.07 -11.62 -5.40
N TRP A 56 3.50 -10.74 -6.23
CA TRP A 56 2.85 -11.12 -7.49
C TRP A 56 3.84 -11.67 -8.52
N ARG A 57 5.03 -11.07 -8.64
CA ARG A 57 6.12 -11.55 -9.51
C ARG A 57 6.70 -12.86 -9.01
N GLY A 58 6.85 -13.03 -7.70
CA GLY A 58 7.28 -14.29 -7.09
C GLY A 58 6.29 -15.43 -7.33
N ALA A 59 4.99 -15.12 -7.31
CA ALA A 59 3.93 -16.08 -7.63
C ALA A 59 3.89 -16.48 -9.11
N ARG A 60 4.42 -15.64 -10.02
CA ARG A 60 4.44 -15.87 -11.47
C ARG A 60 5.73 -16.54 -11.97
N ARG A 61 6.74 -16.69 -11.11
CA ARG A 61 8.04 -17.36 -11.42
C ARG A 61 8.11 -18.81 -10.92
N ARG A 62 7.07 -19.32 -10.27
CA ARG A 62 6.89 -20.75 -9.97
C ARG A 62 5.76 -21.31 -10.82
#